data_AF-H5UYE8-F1
#
_entry.id   AF-H5UYE8-F1
#
_cell.length_a   1.000
_cell.length_b   1.000
_cell.length_c   1.000
_cell.angle_alpha   90.00
_cell.angle_beta   90.00
_cell.angle_gamma   90.00
#
_symmetry.space_group_name_H-M   'P 1'
#
loop_
_entity.id
_entity.type
_entity.pdbx_description
1 polymer ?
#
loop_
_entity_poly.entity_id
_entity_poly.type
_entity_poly.pdbx_seq_one_letter_code
_entity_poly.pdbx_strand_id
1 'polypeptide(L)'
;MLQACDSMEDKVKKVLKCGLAVNELGNSTAKSNFNANRMTLFKGDAPHFSSAEIYRIDEEAREELGMDFPNHRENAKRLIEEYEEGYCVDLHKVPETSEIKTLKRIIDF
;
A
#
# COMPACT_ATOMS: atom_id res chain seq x y z
N MET A 1 -6.21 -14.83 23.23
CA MET A 1 -5.57 -13.73 22.46
C MET A 1 -6.58 -13.35 21.39
N LEU A 2 -7.39 -12.32 21.62
CA LEU A 2 -8.34 -11.82 20.61
C LEU A 2 -7.49 -11.17 19.52
N GLN A 3 -7.33 -11.84 18.38
CA GLN A 3 -6.83 -11.17 17.17
C GLN A 3 -7.80 -10.03 16.91
N ALA A 4 -7.33 -8.79 17.01
CA ALA A 4 -8.13 -7.65 16.58
C ALA A 4 -8.43 -7.89 15.09
N CYS A 5 -9.68 -8.21 14.77
CA CYS A 5 -10.11 -8.27 13.39
C CYS A 5 -10.01 -6.84 12.86
N ASP A 6 -9.14 -6.61 11.88
CA ASP A 6 -9.12 -5.36 11.13
C ASP A 6 -10.55 -5.01 10.70
N SER A 7 -10.94 -3.76 10.93
CA SER A 7 -12.23 -3.28 10.44
C SER A 7 -12.27 -3.30 8.91
N MET A 8 -13.46 -3.20 8.32
CA MET A 8 -13.58 -3.09 6.87
C MET A 8 -12.83 -1.85 6.35
N GLU A 9 -12.87 -0.75 7.11
CA GLU A 9 -12.15 0.48 6.81
C GLU A 9 -10.63 0.27 6.82
N ASP A 10 -10.10 -0.43 7.83
CA ASP A 10 -8.66 -0.75 7.91
C ASP A 10 -8.19 -1.59 6.70
N LYS A 11 -9.02 -2.54 6.26
CA LYS A 11 -8.71 -3.35 5.06
C LYS A 11 -8.72 -2.52 3.79
N VAL A 12 -9.67 -1.60 3.64
CA VAL A 12 -9.71 -0.67 2.51
C VAL A 12 -8.48 0.23 2.53
N LYS A 13 -8.14 0.81 3.69
CA LYS A 13 -6.95 1.66 3.84
C LYS A 13 -5.67 0.90 3.48
N LYS A 14 -5.51 -0.35 3.95
CA LYS A 14 -4.42 -1.24 3.54
C LYS A 14 -4.34 -1.42 2.02
N VAL A 15 -5.47 -1.71 1.36
CA VAL A 15 -5.50 -1.82 -0.11
C VAL A 15 -5.07 -0.52 -0.79
N LEU A 16 -5.52 0.64 -0.30
CA LEU A 16 -5.18 1.94 -0.87
C LEU A 16 -3.69 2.25 -0.69
N LYS A 17 -3.15 2.09 0.53
CA LYS A 17 -1.72 2.30 0.82
C LYS A 17 -0.83 1.40 -0.03
N CYS A 18 -1.15 0.11 -0.11
CA CYS A 18 -0.41 -0.81 -0.98
C CYS A 18 -0.55 -0.42 -2.46
N GLY A 19 -1.73 0.00 -2.91
CA GLY A 19 -1.93 0.48 -4.28
C GLY A 19 -1.09 1.70 -4.63
N LEU A 20 -0.98 2.66 -3.71
CA LEU A 20 -0.10 3.83 -3.84
C LEU A 20 1.38 3.41 -3.91
N ALA A 21 1.83 2.57 -2.98
CA ALA A 21 3.20 2.07 -2.96
C ALA A 21 3.57 1.28 -4.23
N VAL A 22 2.68 0.39 -4.70
CA VAL A 22 2.86 -0.37 -5.95
C VAL A 22 2.82 0.54 -7.18
N ASN A 23 2.04 1.61 -7.17
CA ASN A 23 2.00 2.53 -8.29
C ASN A 23 3.31 3.31 -8.44
N GLU A 24 3.88 3.78 -7.33
CA GLU A 24 5.13 4.56 -7.29
C GLU A 24 6.37 3.69 -7.49
N LEU A 25 6.43 2.50 -6.88
CA LEU A 25 7.65 1.68 -6.81
C LEU A 25 7.60 0.39 -7.65
N GLY A 26 6.41 -0.11 -7.93
CA GLY A 26 6.21 -1.42 -8.55
C GLY A 26 6.47 -1.42 -10.06
N ASN A 27 7.02 -2.53 -10.57
CA ASN A 27 7.09 -2.80 -12.00
C ASN A 27 5.73 -3.27 -12.56
N SER A 28 5.67 -3.55 -13.86
CA SER A 28 4.43 -4.00 -14.52
C SER A 28 3.86 -5.29 -13.91
N THR A 29 4.73 -6.22 -13.49
CA THR A 29 4.32 -7.47 -12.82
C THR A 29 3.68 -7.19 -11.46
N ALA A 30 4.29 -6.34 -10.64
CA ALA A 30 3.75 -5.96 -9.33
C ALA A 30 2.37 -5.29 -9.46
N LYS A 31 2.23 -4.36 -10.42
CA LYS A 31 0.95 -3.68 -10.71
C LYS A 31 -0.13 -4.65 -11.18
N SER A 32 0.23 -5.61 -12.04
CA SER A 32 -0.71 -6.63 -12.52
C SER A 32 -1.18 -7.54 -11.39
N ASN A 33 -0.24 -8.02 -10.56
CA ASN A 33 -0.54 -8.89 -9.43
C ASN A 33 -1.39 -8.17 -8.37
N PHE A 34 -1.07 -6.94 -8.01
CA PHE A 34 -1.87 -6.14 -7.07
C PHE A 34 -3.33 -6.04 -7.56
N ASN A 35 -3.55 -5.69 -8.82
CA ASN A 35 -4.91 -5.58 -9.36
C ASN A 35 -5.67 -6.91 -9.34
N ALA A 36 -5.00 -8.03 -9.60
CA ALA A 36 -5.60 -9.36 -9.54
C ALA A 36 -5.91 -9.80 -8.10
N ASN A 37 -5.09 -9.39 -7.13
CA ASN A 37 -5.13 -9.92 -5.77
C ASN A 37 -5.77 -8.97 -4.74
N ARG A 38 -5.94 -7.67 -5.01
CA ARG A 38 -6.41 -6.68 -4.01
C ARG A 38 -7.71 -7.04 -3.30
N MET A 39 -8.58 -7.82 -3.96
CA MET A 39 -9.84 -8.26 -3.38
C MET A 39 -9.68 -9.38 -2.33
N THR A 40 -8.52 -10.04 -2.27
CA THR A 40 -8.27 -11.17 -1.35
C THR A 40 -8.29 -10.74 0.13
N LEU A 41 -7.92 -9.50 0.44
CA LEU A 41 -8.00 -8.95 1.81
C LEU A 41 -9.42 -8.93 2.38
N PHE A 42 -10.42 -8.91 1.50
CA PHE A 42 -11.83 -8.86 1.89
C PHE A 42 -12.46 -10.24 2.07
N LYS A 43 -11.79 -11.34 1.70
CA LYS A 43 -12.29 -12.72 1.82
C LYS A 43 -13.72 -12.95 1.26
N GLY A 44 -14.15 -12.14 0.30
CA GLY A 44 -15.49 -12.18 -0.30
C GLY A 44 -16.47 -11.12 0.23
N ASP A 45 -16.15 -10.42 1.31
CA ASP A 45 -16.97 -9.34 1.87
C ASP A 45 -16.63 -8.01 1.17
N ALA A 46 -17.28 -7.75 0.03
CA ALA A 46 -17.04 -6.52 -0.72
C ALA A 46 -17.27 -5.29 0.18
N PRO A 47 -16.31 -4.33 0.24
CA PRO A 47 -16.48 -3.14 1.05
C PRO A 47 -17.62 -2.28 0.48
N HIS A 48 -18.58 -1.93 1.33
CA HIS A 48 -19.68 -1.04 0.98
C HIS A 48 -19.45 0.32 1.62
N PHE A 49 -18.81 1.23 0.87
CA PHE A 49 -18.59 2.62 1.26
C PHE A 49 -19.16 3.55 0.19
N SER A 50 -19.66 4.70 0.61
CA SER A 50 -19.96 5.81 -0.28
C SER A 50 -18.67 6.38 -0.90
N SER A 51 -18.81 7.11 -2.01
CA SER A 51 -17.67 7.79 -2.62
C SER A 51 -16.97 8.78 -1.67
N ALA A 52 -17.73 9.42 -0.77
CA ALA A 52 -17.18 10.35 0.22
C ALA A 52 -16.33 9.62 1.26
N GLU A 53 -16.77 8.44 1.71
CA GLU A 53 -15.99 7.61 2.62
C GLU A 53 -14.71 7.09 1.96
N ILE A 54 -14.79 6.60 0.72
CA ILE A 54 -13.60 6.18 -0.02
C ILE A 54 -12.62 7.34 -0.20
N TYR A 55 -13.10 8.54 -0.54
CA TYR A 55 -12.26 9.72 -0.67
C TYR A 55 -11.54 10.06 0.64
N ARG A 56 -12.25 10.07 1.77
CA ARG A 56 -11.64 10.29 3.09
C ARG A 56 -10.56 9.26 3.41
N ILE A 57 -10.85 7.97 3.19
CA ILE A 57 -9.90 6.88 3.49
C ILE A 57 -8.67 6.98 2.56
N ASP A 58 -8.85 7.43 1.32
CA ASP A 58 -7.73 7.69 0.39
C ASP A 58 -6.87 8.87 0.86
N GLU A 59 -7.48 9.99 1.29
CA GLU A 59 -6.73 11.11 1.87
C GLU A 59 -5.92 10.67 3.10
N GLU A 60 -6.52 9.88 4.00
CA GLU A 60 -5.82 9.33 5.17
C GLU A 60 -4.66 8.41 4.76
N ALA A 61 -4.85 7.56 3.75
CA ALA A 61 -3.80 6.68 3.23
C ALA A 61 -2.61 7.49 2.65
N ARG A 62 -2.91 8.56 1.91
CA ARG A 62 -1.91 9.47 1.33
C ARG A 62 -1.16 10.25 2.41
N GLU A 63 -1.87 10.75 3.43
CA GLU A 63 -1.29 11.46 4.57
C GLU A 63 -0.33 10.55 5.36
N GLU A 64 -0.75 9.32 5.66
CA GLU A 64 0.10 8.34 6.35
C GLU A 64 1.39 8.05 5.57
N LEU A 65 1.29 7.93 4.23
CA LEU A 65 2.45 7.73 3.34
C LEU A 65 3.27 9.00 3.10
N GLY A 66 2.84 10.13 3.64
CA GLY A 66 3.54 11.40 3.49
C GLY A 66 3.41 12.02 2.09
N MET A 67 2.53 11.52 1.23
CA MET A 67 2.52 11.85 -0.21
C MET A 67 2.32 13.34 -0.50
N ASP A 68 1.63 14.05 0.39
CA ASP A 68 1.32 15.47 0.24
C ASP A 68 2.30 16.39 1.00
N PHE A 69 3.35 15.83 1.64
CA PHE A 69 4.39 16.59 2.33
C PHE A 69 5.66 16.74 1.48
N PRO A 70 6.41 17.86 1.61
CA PRO A 70 7.58 18.14 0.78
C PRO A 70 8.82 17.30 1.13
N ASN A 71 8.78 16.46 2.18
CA ASN A 71 9.93 15.66 2.61
C ASN A 71 10.05 14.37 1.76
N HIS A 72 10.52 14.52 0.53
CA HIS A 72 10.64 13.43 -0.43
C HIS A 72 11.44 12.21 0.09
N ARG A 73 12.45 12.43 0.94
CA ARG A 73 13.24 11.33 1.52
C ARG A 73 12.40 10.50 2.48
N GLU A 74 11.68 11.16 3.37
CA GLU A 74 10.81 10.48 4.34
C GLU A 74 9.63 9.78 3.63
N ASN A 75 9.04 10.42 2.64
CA ASN A 75 7.96 9.82 1.85
C ASN A 75 8.44 8.55 1.13
N ALA A 76 9.65 8.58 0.54
CA ALA A 76 10.25 7.42 -0.09
C ALA A 76 10.48 6.27 0.90
N LYS A 77 10.87 6.56 2.15
CA LYS A 77 11.00 5.55 3.21
C LYS A 77 9.66 4.90 3.51
N ARG A 78 8.61 5.70 3.74
CA ARG A 78 7.25 5.20 4.03
C ARG A 78 6.68 4.36 2.88
N LEU A 79 6.91 4.78 1.64
CA LEU A 79 6.50 4.01 0.46
C LEU A 79 7.24 2.67 0.38
N ILE A 80 8.53 2.62 0.68
CA ILE A 80 9.30 1.38 0.73
C ILE A 80 8.80 0.46 1.84
N GLU A 81 8.61 1.00 3.05
CA GLU A 81 8.08 0.25 4.20
C GLU A 81 6.73 -0.37 3.85
N GLU A 82 5.81 0.42 3.31
CA GLU A 82 4.50 -0.05 2.89
C GLU A 82 4.55 -1.06 1.75
N TYR A 83 5.44 -0.87 0.77
CA TYR A 83 5.63 -1.83 -0.32
C TYR A 83 6.11 -3.20 0.20
N GLU A 84 6.91 -3.20 1.26
CA GLU A 84 7.51 -4.40 1.86
C GLU A 84 6.70 -5.00 3.01
N GLU A 85 5.64 -4.33 3.44
CA GLU A 85 4.69 -4.86 4.41
C GLU A 85 4.13 -6.21 3.94
N GLY A 86 4.06 -7.18 4.86
CA GLY A 86 3.74 -8.57 4.52
C GLY A 86 2.42 -8.71 3.77
N TYR A 87 1.42 -7.91 4.14
CA TYR A 87 0.13 -7.90 3.47
C TYR A 87 0.21 -7.33 2.05
N CYS A 88 1.06 -6.32 1.80
CA CYS A 88 1.22 -5.71 0.48
C CYS A 88 2.04 -6.61 -0.45
N VAL A 89 3.11 -7.23 0.08
CA VAL A 89 3.86 -8.30 -0.59
C VAL A 89 2.93 -9.46 -0.96
N ASP A 90 1.95 -9.79 -0.12
CA ASP A 90 0.97 -10.80 -0.45
C ASP A 90 0.04 -10.42 -1.60
N LEU A 91 -0.18 -9.14 -1.86
CA LEU A 91 -0.96 -8.67 -3.01
C LEU A 91 -0.12 -8.60 -4.28
N HIS A 92 1.06 -7.97 -4.24
CA HIS A 92 1.86 -7.74 -5.45
C HIS A 92 2.83 -8.87 -5.80
N LYS A 93 3.20 -9.73 -4.84
CA LYS A 93 4.05 -10.92 -5.00
C LYS A 93 5.44 -10.67 -5.60
N VAL A 94 5.93 -9.43 -5.53
CA VAL A 94 7.25 -9.00 -6.03
C VAL A 94 7.96 -8.17 -4.94
N PRO A 95 8.44 -8.80 -3.85
CA PRO A 95 8.96 -8.10 -2.67
C PRO A 95 10.20 -7.24 -2.94
N GLU A 96 10.96 -7.54 -3.99
CA GLU A 96 12.24 -6.88 -4.23
C GLU A 96 12.49 -6.68 -5.73
N THR A 97 12.79 -5.45 -6.13
CA THR A 97 13.20 -5.09 -7.50
C THR A 97 14.55 -4.38 -7.47
N SER A 98 15.24 -4.35 -8.62
CA SER A 98 16.49 -3.57 -8.78
C SER A 98 16.31 -2.08 -8.45
N GLU A 99 15.14 -1.55 -8.77
CA GLU A 99 14.72 -0.18 -8.56
C GLU A 99 14.59 0.11 -7.05
N ILE A 100 13.91 -0.78 -6.30
CA ILE A 100 13.78 -0.66 -4.85
C ILE A 100 15.14 -0.78 -4.16
N LYS A 101 15.98 -1.74 -4.57
CA LYS A 101 17.37 -1.86 -4.08
C LYS A 101 18.16 -0.57 -4.26
N THR A 102 17.99 0.08 -5.41
CA THR A 102 18.67 1.33 -5.74
C THR A 102 18.13 2.47 -4.88
N LEU A 103 16.81 2.58 -4.74
CA LEU A 103 16.17 3.61 -3.94
C LEU A 103 16.60 3.53 -2.46
N LYS A 104 16.61 2.32 -1.89
CA LYS A 104 17.09 2.05 -0.52
C LYS A 104 18.51 2.54 -0.27
N ARG A 105 19.42 2.29 -1.22
CA ARG A 105 20.82 2.77 -1.13
C ARG A 105 20.92 4.29 -1.16
N ILE A 106 20.06 4.97 -1.90
CA ILE A 106 20.07 6.44 -2.02
C ILE A 106 19.57 7.10 -0.73
N ILE A 107 18.62 6.47 -0.03
CA ILE A 107 17.97 7.05 1.15
C ILE A 107 18.49 6.51 2.49
N ASP A 108 19.61 5.76 2.46
CA ASP A 108 20.27 5.09 3.58
C ASP A 108 19.31 4.21 4.40
N PHE A 109 18.62 3.30 3.70
CA PHE A 109 17.74 2.29 4.28
C PHE A 109 18.51 1.04 4.73
#